data_AF-A0A248KKW7-F1
#
_entry.id   AF-A0A248KKW7-F1
#
_cell.length_a   1.000
_cell.length_b   1.000
_cell.length_c   1.000
_cell.angle_alpha   90.00
_cell.angle_beta   90.00
_cell.angle_gamma   90.00
#
_symmetry.space_group_name_H-M   'P 1'
#
loop_
_entity.id
_entity.type
_entity.pdbx_description
1 polymer ?
#
loop_
_entity_poly.entity_id
_entity_poly.type
_entity_poly.pdbx_seq_one_letter_code
_entity_poly.pdbx_strand_id
1 'polypeptide(L)'
;MGNKREVNVSIISDVSRIDLSDGLLIRTCGYYHANDGGGALYLVSKPNNINMKRYTIKINDLYVMELIADDGFTPLRQLGVHFDGMHDDTELLREIFNFPGDYYLDEGKVIVSDYIELSSNIKLFGSGVFKTIIEYQSENGNWLFINGKKGERNFLKGNGYNGRGNYHFRDFTIDLRGDIAKHSRSAMIFGRAANVNIENIVFTNGKNSHRIECNSQSNFIVNNCFFINTIISDNSSHEEINIDFNNEKGFPAFGQWDHTPCENIFITSCCFLNVQAGLGSHSYNIVKHKNVKVDGCVFHTIKNTAIRFQSIENSMIERCRFENIGGFDIILLDASNNKIINNVLSKKESAISFQDYSNLNLTKDNDTIC
;
A
#
# COMPACT_ATOMS: atom_id res chain seq x y z
N MET A 1 -33.04 -4.63 34.14
CA MET A 1 -32.23 -4.96 32.95
C MET A 1 -32.79 -6.26 32.40
N GLY A 2 -33.64 -6.19 31.36
CA GLY A 2 -34.24 -7.40 30.77
C GLY A 2 -33.16 -8.24 30.09
N ASN A 3 -33.20 -9.56 30.27
CA ASN A 3 -32.30 -10.50 29.60
C ASN A 3 -32.32 -10.22 28.10
N LYS A 4 -31.21 -9.72 27.54
CA LYS A 4 -31.03 -9.69 26.08
C LYS A 4 -31.04 -11.13 25.61
N ARG A 5 -32.01 -11.49 24.77
CA ARG A 5 -32.10 -12.83 24.17
C ARG A 5 -30.99 -12.94 23.13
N GLU A 6 -30.13 -13.94 23.27
CA GLU A 6 -29.15 -14.31 22.24
C GLU A 6 -29.69 -15.50 21.45
N VAL A 7 -29.60 -15.43 20.12
CA VAL A 7 -29.99 -16.51 19.21
C VAL A 7 -28.79 -16.90 18.37
N ASN A 8 -28.52 -18.19 18.27
CA ASN A 8 -27.47 -18.73 17.43
C ASN A 8 -28.07 -19.13 16.06
N VAL A 9 -27.37 -18.75 14.99
CA VAL A 9 -27.66 -19.20 13.63
C VAL A 9 -26.39 -19.70 12.96
N SER A 10 -26.55 -20.49 11.91
CA SER A 10 -25.42 -21.03 11.17
C SER A 10 -24.67 -19.91 10.44
N ILE A 11 -25.39 -19.13 9.63
CA ILE A 11 -24.83 -18.12 8.72
C ILE A 11 -25.69 -16.87 8.65
N ILE A 12 -25.17 -15.81 8.02
CA ILE A 12 -25.85 -14.51 7.90
C ILE A 12 -27.22 -14.60 7.24
N SER A 13 -27.34 -15.40 6.17
CA SER A 13 -28.60 -15.52 5.42
C SER A 13 -29.74 -16.20 6.22
N ASP A 14 -29.41 -17.02 7.22
CA ASP A 14 -30.39 -17.66 8.11
C ASP A 14 -31.09 -16.67 9.05
N VAL A 15 -30.53 -15.47 9.25
CA VAL A 15 -31.11 -14.43 10.12
C VAL A 15 -32.51 -14.01 9.66
N SER A 16 -32.77 -14.08 8.35
CA SER A 16 -34.08 -13.79 7.75
C SER A 16 -35.20 -14.72 8.23
N ARG A 17 -34.87 -15.87 8.83
CA ARG A 17 -35.81 -16.90 9.29
C ARG A 17 -36.12 -16.82 10.79
N ILE A 18 -35.55 -15.84 11.50
CA ILE A 18 -35.74 -15.65 12.94
C ILE A 18 -36.82 -14.60 13.19
N ASP A 19 -37.57 -14.76 14.28
CA ASP A 19 -38.39 -13.70 14.86
C ASP A 19 -37.50 -12.59 15.45
N LEU A 20 -37.46 -11.45 14.77
CA LEU A 20 -36.60 -10.31 15.11
C LEU A 20 -37.29 -9.34 16.09
N SER A 21 -36.50 -8.81 17.02
CA SER A 21 -36.91 -7.73 17.92
C SER A 21 -35.76 -6.76 18.16
N ASP A 22 -36.07 -5.50 18.44
CA ASP A 22 -35.10 -4.47 18.80
C ASP A 22 -34.31 -4.91 20.05
N GLY A 23 -32.98 -4.82 20.00
CA GLY A 23 -32.08 -5.26 21.07
C GLY A 23 -31.74 -6.76 21.10
N LEU A 24 -32.22 -7.55 20.13
CA LEU A 24 -31.87 -8.97 19.99
C LEU A 24 -30.38 -9.13 19.66
N LEU A 25 -29.71 -10.10 20.30
CA LEU A 25 -28.35 -10.49 19.95
C LEU A 25 -28.40 -11.72 19.04
N ILE A 26 -27.64 -11.67 17.94
CA ILE A 26 -27.52 -12.78 17.00
C ILE A 26 -26.06 -13.19 16.89
N ARG A 27 -25.78 -14.46 17.16
CA ARG A 27 -24.46 -15.05 16.93
C ARG A 27 -24.50 -15.95 15.70
N THR A 28 -23.60 -15.72 14.76
CA THR A 28 -23.41 -16.58 13.58
C THR A 28 -22.20 -17.50 13.76
N CYS A 29 -22.27 -18.72 13.24
CA CYS A 29 -21.11 -19.62 13.17
C CYS A 29 -20.18 -19.30 11.99
N GLY A 30 -20.65 -18.54 11.01
CA GLY A 30 -19.90 -18.09 9.84
C GLY A 30 -20.64 -17.00 9.06
N TYR A 31 -20.01 -16.49 8.00
CA TYR A 31 -20.65 -15.47 7.15
C TYR A 31 -21.47 -16.12 6.03
N TYR A 32 -20.83 -16.96 5.21
CA TYR A 32 -21.42 -17.68 4.09
C TYR A 32 -21.66 -19.17 4.38
N HIS A 33 -20.74 -19.80 5.12
CA HIS A 33 -20.81 -21.20 5.53
C HIS A 33 -20.52 -21.34 7.03
N ALA A 34 -21.09 -22.35 7.67
CA ALA A 34 -20.76 -22.63 9.07
C ALA A 34 -19.26 -22.86 9.23
N ASN A 35 -18.64 -22.15 10.18
CA ASN A 35 -17.21 -22.25 10.51
C ASN A 35 -16.25 -21.82 9.38
N ASP A 36 -16.67 -20.90 8.50
CA ASP A 36 -15.82 -20.27 7.48
C ASP A 36 -14.85 -19.19 8.03
N GLY A 37 -14.83 -19.02 9.36
CA GLY A 37 -14.06 -17.98 10.04
C GLY A 37 -14.75 -16.61 10.12
N GLY A 38 -15.89 -16.43 9.45
CA GLY A 38 -16.69 -15.20 9.47
C GLY A 38 -17.74 -15.15 10.58
N GLY A 39 -17.68 -16.05 11.55
CA GLY A 39 -18.60 -16.08 12.69
C GLY A 39 -18.47 -14.83 13.56
N ALA A 40 -19.59 -14.25 13.96
CA ALA A 40 -19.63 -12.96 14.63
C ALA A 40 -20.87 -12.79 15.52
N LEU A 41 -20.86 -11.72 16.33
CA LEU A 41 -21.99 -11.32 17.17
C LEU A 41 -22.55 -9.99 16.67
N TYR A 42 -23.87 -9.91 16.54
CA TYR A 42 -24.57 -8.74 16.02
C TYR A 42 -25.67 -8.26 16.98
N LEU A 43 -25.91 -6.95 16.99
CA LEU A 43 -27.04 -6.32 17.68
C LEU A 43 -28.12 -5.90 16.67
N VAL A 44 -29.32 -6.46 16.80
CA VAL A 44 -30.48 -6.09 15.97
C VAL A 44 -31.08 -4.79 16.48
N SER A 45 -31.34 -3.84 15.57
CA SER A 45 -31.94 -2.53 15.88
C SER A 45 -32.91 -2.07 14.79
N LYS A 46 -33.86 -1.18 15.13
CA LYS A 46 -34.73 -0.52 14.13
C LYS A 46 -33.97 0.54 13.30
N PRO A 47 -34.25 0.71 11.98
CA PRO A 47 -33.51 1.60 11.09
C PRO A 47 -33.60 3.11 11.41
N ASN A 48 -34.67 3.54 12.10
CA ASN A 48 -35.06 4.96 12.24
C ASN A 48 -34.11 5.84 13.09
N ASN A 49 -32.90 5.36 13.40
CA ASN A 49 -31.88 6.06 14.19
C ASN A 49 -30.47 6.04 13.56
N ILE A 50 -30.31 5.68 12.27
CA ILE A 50 -29.00 5.23 11.78
C ILE A 50 -28.54 6.04 10.55
N ASN A 51 -27.56 6.93 10.75
CA ASN A 51 -26.52 7.12 9.74
C ASN A 51 -25.84 5.76 9.61
N MET A 52 -26.12 4.99 8.55
CA MET A 52 -25.60 3.62 8.38
C MET A 52 -24.12 3.56 8.77
N LYS A 53 -23.83 2.93 9.90
CA LYS A 53 -22.47 2.83 10.44
C LYS A 53 -21.70 1.74 9.71
N ARG A 54 -20.37 1.82 9.82
CA ARG A 54 -19.29 0.99 9.25
C ARG A 54 -19.54 -0.54 9.17
N TYR A 55 -20.43 -1.11 9.97
CA TYR A 55 -20.68 -2.56 10.05
C TYR A 55 -22.16 -2.96 10.13
N THR A 56 -23.02 -2.24 9.41
CA THR A 56 -24.47 -2.46 9.45
C THR A 56 -24.93 -3.31 8.28
N ILE A 57 -25.63 -4.42 8.56
CA ILE A 57 -26.27 -5.26 7.55
C ILE A 57 -27.79 -5.04 7.63
N LYS A 58 -28.41 -4.64 6.52
CA LYS A 58 -29.87 -4.55 6.43
C LYS A 58 -30.45 -5.97 6.42
N ILE A 59 -31.34 -6.27 7.37
CA ILE A 59 -32.05 -7.55 7.39
C ILE A 59 -33.36 -7.44 6.60
N ASN A 60 -34.18 -6.42 6.91
CA ASN A 60 -35.43 -6.11 6.21
C ASN A 60 -35.80 -4.62 6.41
N ASP A 61 -37.01 -4.21 6.02
CA ASP A 61 -37.45 -2.81 6.14
C ASP A 61 -37.66 -2.33 7.58
N LEU A 62 -37.75 -3.26 8.54
CA LEU A 62 -38.00 -2.96 9.96
C LEU A 62 -36.76 -3.11 10.84
N TYR A 63 -35.73 -3.83 10.37
CA TYR A 63 -34.56 -4.18 11.18
C TYR A 63 -33.25 -4.18 10.39
N VAL A 64 -32.21 -3.73 11.06
CA VAL A 64 -30.80 -3.93 10.68
C VAL A 64 -30.09 -4.67 11.80
N MET A 65 -28.89 -5.17 11.52
CA MET A 65 -27.98 -5.66 12.55
C MET A 65 -26.61 -5.00 12.42
N GLU A 66 -26.07 -4.54 13.54
CA GLU A 66 -24.74 -3.93 13.65
C GLU A 66 -23.78 -4.97 14.22
N LEU A 67 -22.62 -5.19 13.57
CA LEU A 67 -21.56 -6.03 14.11
C LEU A 67 -21.09 -5.46 15.45
N ILE A 68 -21.05 -6.31 16.47
CA ILE A 68 -20.38 -5.99 17.73
C ILE A 68 -18.91 -6.34 17.55
N ALA A 69 -18.13 -5.35 17.12
CA ALA A 69 -16.69 -5.49 17.00
C ALA A 69 -16.04 -5.41 18.39
N ASP A 70 -15.04 -6.27 18.63
CA ASP A 70 -14.16 -6.14 19.79
C ASP A 70 -13.26 -4.90 19.64
N ASP A 71 -12.62 -4.44 20.72
CA ASP A 71 -11.69 -3.30 20.75
C ASP A 71 -10.39 -3.50 19.91
N GLY A 72 -10.33 -4.55 19.09
CA GLY A 72 -9.20 -4.93 18.24
C GLY A 72 -9.44 -4.69 16.75
N PHE A 73 -8.64 -5.37 15.92
CA PHE A 73 -8.81 -5.37 14.48
C PHE A 73 -10.07 -6.16 14.10
N THR A 74 -10.85 -5.65 13.16
CA THR A 74 -12.01 -6.36 12.60
C THR A 74 -11.56 -7.34 11.51
N PRO A 75 -11.71 -8.66 11.67
CA PRO A 75 -11.49 -9.64 10.61
C PRO A 75 -12.40 -9.36 9.41
N LEU A 76 -11.81 -9.30 8.23
CA LEU A 76 -12.56 -9.00 7.02
C LEU A 76 -13.51 -10.13 6.62
N ARG A 77 -13.27 -11.38 7.03
CA ARG A 77 -14.25 -12.47 6.90
C ARG A 77 -15.56 -12.19 7.62
N GLN A 78 -15.52 -11.48 8.75
CA GLN A 78 -16.75 -11.07 9.46
C GLN A 78 -17.52 -9.96 8.74
N LEU A 79 -16.88 -9.31 7.77
CA LEU A 79 -17.46 -8.30 6.88
C LEU A 79 -17.84 -8.88 5.51
N GLY A 80 -17.67 -10.20 5.32
CA GLY A 80 -18.05 -10.90 4.09
C GLY A 80 -16.97 -10.99 3.02
N VAL A 81 -15.71 -10.63 3.30
CA VAL A 81 -14.63 -10.87 2.33
C VAL A 81 -14.36 -12.38 2.25
N HIS A 82 -14.24 -12.94 1.04
CA HIS A 82 -14.30 -14.39 0.83
C HIS A 82 -12.98 -15.11 1.12
N PHE A 83 -11.84 -14.52 0.71
CA PHE A 83 -10.50 -15.10 0.85
C PHE A 83 -10.30 -16.49 0.21
N ASP A 84 -11.12 -16.87 -0.77
CA ASP A 84 -11.12 -18.19 -1.39
C ASP A 84 -10.37 -18.27 -2.73
N GLY A 85 -9.84 -17.15 -3.20
CA GLY A 85 -9.16 -17.05 -4.49
C GLY A 85 -10.07 -17.22 -5.70
N MET A 86 -11.40 -17.13 -5.51
CA MET A 86 -12.40 -17.32 -6.56
C MET A 86 -13.33 -16.13 -6.69
N HIS A 87 -13.83 -15.61 -5.57
CA HIS A 87 -14.75 -14.47 -5.59
C HIS A 87 -14.00 -13.14 -5.64
N ASP A 88 -14.46 -12.26 -6.52
CA ASP A 88 -13.96 -10.89 -6.62
C ASP A 88 -14.58 -10.02 -5.53
N ASP A 89 -13.74 -9.58 -4.59
CA ASP A 89 -14.13 -8.80 -3.42
C ASP A 89 -13.96 -7.28 -3.64
N THR A 90 -13.70 -6.82 -4.88
CA THR A 90 -13.37 -5.41 -5.17
C THR A 90 -14.40 -4.41 -4.62
N GLU A 91 -15.67 -4.59 -4.93
CA GLU A 91 -16.73 -3.66 -4.49
C GLU A 91 -16.91 -3.70 -2.97
N LEU A 92 -16.85 -4.89 -2.38
CA LEU A 92 -16.95 -5.04 -0.94
C LEU A 92 -15.79 -4.33 -0.22
N LEU A 93 -14.55 -4.46 -0.71
CA LEU A 93 -13.41 -3.76 -0.15
C LEU A 93 -13.50 -2.24 -0.33
N ARG A 94 -14.08 -1.75 -1.43
CA ARG A 94 -14.38 -0.32 -1.60
C ARG A 94 -15.36 0.17 -0.54
N GLU A 95 -16.43 -0.58 -0.29
CA GLU A 95 -17.40 -0.24 0.76
C GLU A 95 -16.74 -0.22 2.15
N ILE A 96 -15.93 -1.23 2.46
CA ILE A 96 -15.24 -1.36 3.74
C ILE A 96 -14.21 -0.23 3.93
N PHE A 97 -13.30 -0.01 2.97
CA PHE A 97 -12.20 0.95 3.12
C PHE A 97 -12.61 2.41 2.87
N ASN A 98 -13.85 2.67 2.46
CA ASN A 98 -14.43 4.00 2.53
C ASN A 98 -14.62 4.50 3.98
N PHE A 99 -14.46 3.62 4.99
CA PHE A 99 -14.48 3.99 6.40
C PHE A 99 -13.13 3.78 7.09
N PRO A 100 -12.72 4.70 8.00
CA PRO A 100 -11.49 4.58 8.75
C PRO A 100 -11.55 3.38 9.70
N GLY A 101 -10.42 2.71 9.88
CA GLY A 101 -10.08 1.97 11.10
C GLY A 101 -9.23 0.73 10.88
N ASP A 102 -9.30 -0.18 11.85
CA ASP A 102 -8.35 -1.28 12.02
C ASP A 102 -8.95 -2.60 11.51
N TYR A 103 -8.39 -3.13 10.42
CA TYR A 103 -8.86 -4.32 9.70
C TYR A 103 -7.82 -5.44 9.69
N TYR A 104 -8.29 -6.67 9.79
CA TYR A 104 -7.46 -7.86 9.71
C TYR A 104 -7.77 -8.65 8.44
N LEU A 105 -6.77 -8.84 7.59
CA LEU A 105 -6.86 -9.75 6.45
C LEU A 105 -6.60 -11.16 6.94
N ASP A 106 -7.65 -11.97 6.93
CA ASP A 106 -7.59 -13.39 7.28
C ASP A 106 -6.65 -14.18 6.34
N GLU A 107 -6.29 -15.39 6.75
CA GLU A 107 -5.54 -16.31 5.89
C GLU A 107 -6.36 -16.68 4.65
N GLY A 108 -5.72 -16.71 3.48
CA GLY A 108 -6.36 -17.02 2.19
C GLY A 108 -6.03 -16.00 1.11
N LYS A 109 -6.75 -16.08 -0.01
CA LYS A 109 -6.53 -15.25 -1.19
C LYS A 109 -7.75 -14.39 -1.50
N VAL A 110 -7.56 -13.08 -1.49
CA VAL A 110 -8.57 -12.09 -1.89
C VAL A 110 -8.35 -11.73 -3.35
N ILE A 111 -9.38 -11.90 -4.20
CA ILE A 111 -9.32 -11.47 -5.60
C ILE A 111 -9.85 -10.04 -5.70
N VAL A 112 -9.12 -9.21 -6.44
CA VAL A 112 -9.52 -7.84 -6.79
C VAL A 112 -9.31 -7.62 -8.29
N SER A 113 -10.27 -6.99 -8.96
CA SER A 113 -10.23 -6.75 -10.41
C SER A 113 -10.14 -5.27 -10.79
N ASP A 114 -10.24 -4.36 -9.81
CA ASP A 114 -10.08 -2.92 -10.01
C ASP A 114 -9.52 -2.22 -8.74
N TYR A 115 -9.21 -0.93 -8.86
CA TYR A 115 -8.62 -0.15 -7.76
C TYR A 115 -9.55 -0.01 -6.55
N ILE A 116 -8.99 0.11 -5.36
CA ILE A 116 -9.69 0.35 -4.11
C ILE A 116 -9.28 1.72 -3.57
N GLU A 117 -10.26 2.62 -3.45
CA GLU A 117 -10.06 3.93 -2.84
C GLU A 117 -10.05 3.79 -1.30
N LEU A 118 -9.05 4.40 -0.68
CA LEU A 118 -8.90 4.40 0.77
C LEU A 118 -9.43 5.70 1.36
N SER A 119 -10.18 5.59 2.45
CA SER A 119 -10.37 6.69 3.42
C SER A 119 -9.12 6.88 4.29
N SER A 120 -8.98 7.99 5.02
CA SER A 120 -7.88 8.17 5.98
C SER A 120 -7.99 7.20 7.16
N ASN A 121 -6.91 7.02 7.92
CA ASN A 121 -6.87 6.23 9.17
C ASN A 121 -7.18 4.74 8.96
N ILE A 122 -6.50 4.10 8.03
CA ILE A 122 -6.62 2.65 7.77
C ILE A 122 -5.43 1.92 8.35
N LYS A 123 -5.68 0.93 9.20
CA LYS A 123 -4.69 -0.11 9.52
C LYS A 123 -5.18 -1.42 8.93
N LEU A 124 -4.32 -2.12 8.20
CA LEU A 124 -4.66 -3.35 7.50
C LEU A 124 -3.54 -4.37 7.71
N PHE A 125 -3.80 -5.35 8.58
CA PHE A 125 -2.80 -6.31 9.02
C PHE A 125 -3.19 -7.69 8.52
N GLY A 126 -2.26 -8.42 7.92
CA GLY A 126 -2.51 -9.79 7.46
C GLY A 126 -2.11 -10.86 8.45
N SER A 127 -2.47 -12.10 8.14
CA SER A 127 -2.08 -13.29 8.89
C SER A 127 -0.60 -13.69 8.70
N GLY A 128 0.09 -13.04 7.75
CA GLY A 128 1.47 -13.28 7.39
C GLY A 128 1.70 -13.22 5.88
N VAL A 129 2.92 -12.88 5.48
CA VAL A 129 3.38 -12.98 4.09
C VAL A 129 3.16 -14.39 3.55
N PHE A 130 2.69 -14.51 2.31
CA PHE A 130 2.30 -15.76 1.63
C PHE A 130 1.14 -16.55 2.25
N LYS A 131 0.65 -16.20 3.45
CA LYS A 131 -0.58 -16.75 4.04
C LYS A 131 -1.81 -15.96 3.62
N THR A 132 -1.68 -14.64 3.64
CA THR A 132 -2.68 -13.70 3.14
C THR A 132 -2.18 -13.10 1.84
N ILE A 133 -2.94 -13.26 0.76
CA ILE A 133 -2.60 -12.75 -0.57
C ILE A 133 -3.75 -11.89 -1.09
N ILE A 134 -3.47 -10.66 -1.50
CA ILE A 134 -4.35 -9.88 -2.38
C ILE A 134 -3.84 -10.07 -3.79
N GLU A 135 -4.63 -10.71 -4.65
CA GLU A 135 -4.29 -11.00 -6.04
C GLU A 135 -5.12 -10.13 -7.00
N TYR A 136 -4.43 -9.34 -7.83
CA TYR A 136 -5.07 -8.43 -8.78
C TYR A 136 -5.39 -9.12 -10.11
N GLN A 137 -6.58 -9.71 -10.20
CA GLN A 137 -7.05 -10.47 -11.35
C GLN A 137 -7.83 -9.61 -12.36
N SER A 138 -7.11 -8.80 -13.13
CA SER A 138 -7.68 -8.02 -14.24
C SER A 138 -6.69 -7.94 -15.38
N GLU A 139 -7.13 -7.83 -16.63
CA GLU A 139 -6.24 -7.56 -17.76
C GLU A 139 -6.04 -6.05 -17.98
N ASN A 140 -7.04 -5.23 -17.63
CA ASN A 140 -7.10 -3.80 -17.99
C ASN A 140 -6.91 -2.85 -16.80
N GLY A 141 -6.96 -3.35 -15.57
CA GLY A 141 -6.67 -2.57 -14.37
C GLY A 141 -5.21 -2.13 -14.30
N ASN A 142 -4.91 -1.07 -13.54
CA ASN A 142 -3.55 -0.52 -13.41
C ASN A 142 -3.11 -0.34 -11.95
N TRP A 143 -4.03 0.03 -11.06
CA TRP A 143 -3.72 0.45 -9.68
C TRP A 143 -4.54 -0.34 -8.68
N LEU A 144 -3.92 -0.78 -7.59
CA LEU A 144 -4.61 -1.46 -6.50
C LEU A 144 -5.12 -0.45 -5.47
N PHE A 145 -4.29 0.05 -4.55
CA PHE A 145 -4.70 1.01 -3.54
C PHE A 145 -4.46 2.44 -3.98
N ILE A 146 -5.43 3.33 -3.73
CA ILE A 146 -5.31 4.76 -4.01
C ILE A 146 -5.84 5.58 -2.83
N ASN A 147 -5.10 6.61 -2.39
CA ASN A 147 -5.53 7.47 -1.26
C ASN A 147 -6.33 8.71 -1.70
N GLY A 148 -6.93 8.65 -2.88
CA GLY A 148 -7.69 9.75 -3.44
C GLY A 148 -8.67 9.25 -4.50
N LYS A 149 -9.42 10.19 -5.04
CA LYS A 149 -10.46 9.88 -6.02
C LYS A 149 -9.92 9.92 -7.44
N LYS A 150 -9.85 8.76 -8.09
CA LYS A 150 -9.23 8.61 -9.41
C LYS A 150 -9.82 9.58 -10.43
N GLY A 151 -8.97 10.40 -11.05
CA GLY A 151 -9.36 11.39 -12.06
C GLY A 151 -9.95 12.70 -11.51
N GLU A 152 -10.26 12.81 -10.22
CA GLU A 152 -10.78 14.05 -9.63
C GLU A 152 -9.66 15.06 -9.35
N ARG A 153 -9.42 15.96 -10.31
CA ARG A 153 -8.44 17.07 -10.19
C ARG A 153 -8.71 18.03 -9.03
N ASN A 154 -9.94 18.08 -8.52
CA ASN A 154 -10.34 18.97 -7.43
C ASN A 154 -10.37 18.29 -6.05
N PHE A 155 -9.99 17.01 -5.96
CA PHE A 155 -10.04 16.24 -4.71
C PHE A 155 -9.09 16.80 -3.65
N LEU A 156 -7.84 17.10 -4.03
CA LEU A 156 -6.86 17.78 -3.18
C LEU A 156 -6.73 19.24 -3.59
N LYS A 157 -6.96 20.15 -2.65
CA LYS A 157 -6.81 21.60 -2.84
C LYS A 157 -5.82 22.18 -1.85
N GLY A 158 -5.19 23.30 -2.19
CA GLY A 158 -4.17 23.93 -1.34
C GLY A 158 -2.84 23.20 -1.41
N ASN A 159 -1.95 23.44 -0.45
CA ASN A 159 -0.56 22.98 -0.47
C ASN A 159 -0.21 22.08 0.72
N GLY A 160 0.84 21.27 0.59
CA GLY A 160 1.37 20.43 1.66
C GLY A 160 0.75 19.02 1.70
N TYR A 161 0.89 18.38 2.86
CA TYR A 161 0.56 16.97 3.11
C TYR A 161 -0.91 16.76 3.57
N ASN A 162 -1.88 17.16 2.73
CA ASN A 162 -3.31 17.15 3.08
C ASN A 162 -4.13 16.06 2.35
N GLY A 163 -3.48 15.16 1.64
CA GLY A 163 -4.07 13.93 1.12
C GLY A 163 -4.46 12.98 2.24
N ARG A 164 -5.34 12.02 1.93
CA ARG A 164 -5.76 11.01 2.91
C ARG A 164 -4.54 10.20 3.35
N GLY A 165 -4.33 10.04 4.65
CA GLY A 165 -3.15 9.42 5.24
C GLY A 165 -3.45 8.73 6.56
N ASN A 166 -2.43 8.61 7.42
CA ASN A 166 -2.46 7.78 8.63
C ASN A 166 -2.71 6.31 8.30
N TYR A 167 -1.80 5.72 7.53
CA TYR A 167 -1.90 4.34 7.09
C TYR A 167 -0.90 3.42 7.79
N HIS A 168 -1.33 2.20 8.07
CA HIS A 168 -0.45 1.14 8.52
C HIS A 168 -0.81 -0.19 7.84
N PHE A 169 0.03 -0.63 6.90
CA PHE A 169 -0.12 -1.90 6.19
C PHE A 169 0.98 -2.86 6.63
N ARG A 170 0.62 -4.09 7.02
CA ARG A 170 1.64 -5.10 7.33
C ARG A 170 1.20 -6.55 7.21
N ASP A 171 2.19 -7.44 7.03
CA ASP A 171 2.06 -8.89 7.15
C ASP A 171 1.17 -9.57 6.08
N PHE A 172 1.28 -9.17 4.81
CA PHE A 172 0.58 -9.82 3.69
C PHE A 172 1.36 -9.72 2.36
N THR A 173 0.86 -10.41 1.34
CA THR A 173 1.40 -10.38 -0.03
C THR A 173 0.43 -9.67 -0.96
N ILE A 174 0.96 -8.83 -1.86
CA ILE A 174 0.25 -8.28 -3.01
C ILE A 174 0.84 -8.92 -4.26
N ASP A 175 0.03 -9.71 -4.97
CA ASP A 175 0.35 -10.24 -6.29
C ASP A 175 -0.38 -9.42 -7.36
N LEU A 176 0.37 -8.67 -8.16
CA LEU A 176 -0.19 -7.77 -9.17
C LEU A 176 -0.51 -8.45 -10.50
N ARG A 177 -0.16 -9.73 -10.67
CA ARG A 177 -0.43 -10.54 -11.87
C ARG A 177 -0.07 -9.83 -13.18
N GLY A 178 1.14 -9.27 -13.22
CA GLY A 178 1.69 -8.59 -14.40
C GLY A 178 1.79 -9.49 -15.63
N ASP A 179 1.78 -10.81 -15.45
CA ASP A 179 1.75 -11.82 -16.52
C ASP A 179 0.50 -11.70 -17.41
N ILE A 180 -0.66 -11.38 -16.84
CA ILE A 180 -1.92 -11.23 -17.58
C ILE A 180 -2.26 -9.77 -17.92
N ALA A 181 -1.58 -8.81 -17.32
CA ALA A 181 -1.90 -7.40 -17.51
C ALA A 181 -1.54 -6.90 -18.92
N LYS A 182 -2.44 -6.18 -19.59
CA LYS A 182 -2.17 -5.46 -20.85
C LYS A 182 -1.44 -4.14 -20.64
N HIS A 183 -1.54 -3.60 -19.43
CA HIS A 183 -0.99 -2.31 -19.04
C HIS A 183 -0.05 -2.46 -17.83
N SER A 184 0.52 -1.34 -17.41
CA SER A 184 1.39 -1.24 -16.24
C SER A 184 0.62 -1.50 -14.94
N ARG A 185 1.33 -1.98 -13.91
CA ARG A 185 0.74 -2.39 -12.62
C ARG A 185 1.46 -1.78 -11.42
N SER A 186 0.67 -1.09 -10.60
CA SER A 186 1.08 -0.46 -9.35
C SER A 186 0.24 -0.95 -8.17
N ALA A 187 0.86 -1.08 -7.01
CA ALA A 187 0.18 -1.54 -5.79
C ALA A 187 -0.39 -0.37 -4.98
N MET A 188 0.36 0.71 -4.80
CA MET A 188 -0.03 1.81 -3.91
C MET A 188 0.23 3.16 -4.58
N ILE A 189 -0.84 3.92 -4.79
CA ILE A 189 -0.83 5.22 -5.44
C ILE A 189 -1.12 6.30 -4.40
N PHE A 190 -0.07 6.84 -3.78
CA PHE A 190 -0.19 7.79 -2.68
C PHE A 190 0.28 9.20 -3.05
N GLY A 191 -0.67 10.14 -2.99
CA GLY A 191 -0.44 11.55 -3.22
C GLY A 191 -0.67 12.36 -1.94
N ARG A 192 0.30 13.19 -1.57
CA ARG A 192 0.19 14.22 -0.54
C ARG A 192 -0.21 13.72 0.86
N ALA A 193 0.10 12.48 1.21
CA ALA A 193 -0.29 11.94 2.52
C ALA A 193 0.77 12.24 3.59
N ALA A 194 0.35 12.09 4.84
CA ALA A 194 1.24 12.07 6.00
C ALA A 194 1.04 10.77 6.79
N ASN A 195 2.12 10.31 7.44
CA ASN A 195 2.15 9.18 8.36
C ASN A 195 1.69 7.87 7.70
N VAL A 196 2.53 7.32 6.84
CA VAL A 196 2.28 6.04 6.16
C VAL A 196 3.35 5.05 6.59
N ASN A 197 2.94 3.91 7.15
CA ASN A 197 3.82 2.80 7.52
C ASN A 197 3.46 1.56 6.70
N ILE A 198 4.45 0.99 6.01
CA ILE A 198 4.34 -0.22 5.19
C ILE A 198 5.42 -1.17 5.69
N GLU A 199 5.02 -2.29 6.28
CA GLU A 199 5.95 -3.18 6.97
C GLU A 199 5.72 -4.64 6.59
N ASN A 200 6.78 -5.39 6.30
CA ASN A 200 6.66 -6.84 6.09
C ASN A 200 5.61 -7.22 5.02
N ILE A 201 5.66 -6.55 3.87
CA ILE A 201 4.81 -6.85 2.71
C ILE A 201 5.66 -7.35 1.56
N VAL A 202 5.14 -8.37 0.86
CA VAL A 202 5.70 -8.85 -0.40
C VAL A 202 4.89 -8.28 -1.55
N PHE A 203 5.52 -7.47 -2.39
CA PHE A 203 5.01 -7.01 -3.69
C PHE A 203 5.61 -7.89 -4.77
N THR A 204 4.78 -8.66 -5.48
CA THR A 204 5.25 -9.58 -6.54
C THR A 204 4.51 -9.39 -7.85
N ASN A 205 5.16 -9.78 -8.95
CA ASN A 205 4.59 -9.81 -10.28
C ASN A 205 4.02 -8.45 -10.73
N GLY A 206 4.70 -7.35 -10.39
CA GLY A 206 4.40 -6.04 -10.96
C GLY A 206 4.67 -5.99 -12.47
N LYS A 207 4.30 -4.90 -13.15
CA LYS A 207 4.61 -4.72 -14.59
C LYS A 207 4.88 -3.26 -14.94
N ASN A 208 6.04 -2.96 -15.55
CA ASN A 208 6.44 -1.66 -16.14
C ASN A 208 5.85 -0.43 -15.42
N SER A 209 6.01 -0.32 -14.11
CA SER A 209 5.41 0.76 -13.30
C SER A 209 6.08 0.89 -11.95
N HIS A 210 5.63 1.88 -11.18
CA HIS A 210 5.97 2.03 -9.78
C HIS A 210 5.08 1.12 -8.93
N ARG A 211 5.67 0.35 -8.01
CA ARG A 211 4.92 -0.46 -7.05
C ARG A 211 4.31 0.43 -5.98
N ILE A 212 5.07 1.42 -5.53
CA ILE A 212 4.62 2.49 -4.63
C ILE A 212 4.92 3.84 -5.28
N GLU A 213 3.88 4.62 -5.55
CA GLU A 213 3.99 6.07 -5.83
C GLU A 213 3.94 6.82 -4.50
N CYS A 214 5.04 7.45 -4.13
CA CYS A 214 5.25 8.23 -2.92
C CYS A 214 5.42 9.70 -3.30
N ASN A 215 4.33 10.33 -3.76
CA ASN A 215 4.38 11.70 -4.27
C ASN A 215 3.99 12.72 -3.19
N SER A 216 4.89 13.66 -2.89
CA SER A 216 4.73 14.71 -1.87
C SER A 216 4.34 14.15 -0.49
N GLN A 217 5.09 13.20 0.05
CA GLN A 217 4.76 12.52 1.31
C GLN A 217 5.51 13.10 2.51
N SER A 218 4.92 13.01 3.70
CA SER A 218 5.62 13.29 4.97
C SER A 218 5.52 12.11 5.93
N ASN A 219 6.65 11.75 6.57
CA ASN A 219 6.72 10.62 7.51
C ASN A 219 6.24 9.32 6.85
N PHE A 220 6.99 8.89 5.82
CA PHE A 220 6.68 7.71 5.03
C PHE A 220 7.72 6.62 5.33
N ILE A 221 7.27 5.47 5.82
CA ILE A 221 8.13 4.37 6.25
C ILE A 221 7.80 3.14 5.43
N VAL A 222 8.83 2.55 4.81
CA VAL A 222 8.78 1.22 4.20
C VAL A 222 9.87 0.39 4.87
N ASN A 223 9.47 -0.61 5.64
CA ASN A 223 10.37 -1.44 6.42
C ASN A 223 10.19 -2.91 6.11
N ASN A 224 11.29 -3.66 5.97
CA ASN A 224 11.27 -5.11 5.81
C ASN A 224 10.32 -5.58 4.66
N CYS A 225 10.24 -4.83 3.57
CA CYS A 225 9.39 -5.16 2.43
C CYS A 225 10.20 -5.79 1.30
N PHE A 226 9.52 -6.60 0.49
CA PHE A 226 10.13 -7.35 -0.60
C PHE A 226 9.45 -6.97 -1.91
N PHE A 227 10.23 -6.51 -2.89
CA PHE A 227 9.80 -6.19 -4.24
C PHE A 227 10.43 -7.21 -5.18
N ILE A 228 9.63 -8.15 -5.68
CA ILE A 228 10.14 -9.37 -6.30
C ILE A 228 9.50 -9.59 -7.68
N ASN A 229 10.34 -9.92 -8.67
CA ASN A 229 9.92 -10.42 -9.99
C ASN A 229 8.95 -9.47 -10.73
N THR A 230 9.43 -8.28 -11.07
CA THR A 230 8.68 -7.38 -11.95
C THR A 230 8.74 -7.91 -13.39
N ILE A 231 7.58 -8.00 -14.03
CA ILE A 231 7.46 -8.31 -15.45
C ILE A 231 7.88 -7.07 -16.25
N ILE A 232 8.98 -7.22 -17.01
CA ILE A 232 9.55 -6.14 -17.82
C ILE A 232 9.29 -6.47 -19.29
N SER A 233 8.41 -5.71 -19.93
CA SER A 233 8.06 -5.91 -21.34
C SER A 233 8.43 -4.74 -22.25
N ASP A 234 9.08 -3.70 -21.71
CA ASP A 234 9.57 -2.55 -22.47
C ASP A 234 10.91 -2.02 -21.92
N ASN A 235 11.34 -0.87 -22.46
CA ASN A 235 12.57 -0.17 -22.08
C ASN A 235 12.31 1.04 -21.18
N SER A 236 11.17 1.11 -20.50
CA SER A 236 10.96 2.12 -19.46
C SER A 236 12.00 1.99 -18.33
N SER A 237 11.93 2.85 -17.33
CA SER A 237 12.77 2.76 -16.13
C SER A 237 12.00 3.16 -14.89
N HIS A 238 10.90 2.46 -14.62
CA HIS A 238 10.09 2.72 -13.44
C HIS A 238 10.70 2.06 -12.21
N GLU A 239 10.91 2.86 -11.16
CA GLU A 239 11.37 2.41 -9.85
C GLU A 239 10.26 1.71 -9.08
N GLU A 240 10.60 0.68 -8.31
CA GLU A 240 9.66 0.04 -7.39
C GLU A 240 9.04 1.05 -6.41
N ILE A 241 9.82 2.01 -5.91
CA ILE A 241 9.33 3.12 -5.09
C ILE A 241 9.76 4.46 -5.70
N ASN A 242 8.78 5.29 -6.06
CA ASN A 242 8.98 6.62 -6.62
C ASN A 242 8.72 7.71 -5.56
N ILE A 243 9.77 8.38 -5.10
CA ILE A 243 9.74 9.44 -4.09
C ILE A 243 9.80 10.79 -4.81
N ASP A 244 8.67 11.25 -5.36
CA ASP A 244 8.67 12.42 -6.25
C ASP A 244 7.70 13.52 -5.76
N PHE A 245 7.63 14.62 -6.49
CA PHE A 245 6.68 15.68 -6.30
C PHE A 245 5.30 15.28 -6.85
N ASN A 246 4.23 15.82 -6.26
CA ASN A 246 2.91 15.79 -6.83
C ASN A 246 2.85 16.80 -8.00
N ASN A 247 3.13 16.32 -9.21
CA ASN A 247 3.10 17.09 -10.45
C ASN A 247 2.28 16.37 -11.54
N GLU A 248 1.72 17.10 -12.52
CA GLU A 248 0.78 16.53 -13.50
C GLU A 248 1.37 15.40 -14.34
N LYS A 249 2.67 15.47 -14.64
CA LYS A 249 3.36 14.47 -15.47
C LYS A 249 3.67 13.18 -14.69
N GLY A 250 4.18 13.32 -13.47
CA GLY A 250 4.60 12.19 -12.63
C GLY A 250 3.46 11.57 -11.82
N PHE A 251 2.43 12.35 -11.47
CA PHE A 251 1.29 11.91 -10.69
C PHE A 251 -0.04 12.43 -11.27
N PRO A 252 -0.52 11.86 -12.39
CA PRO A 252 -1.77 12.29 -13.02
C PRO A 252 -3.03 11.78 -12.30
N ALA A 253 -2.88 11.00 -11.22
CA ALA A 253 -3.96 10.20 -10.66
C ALA A 253 -5.12 11.02 -10.10
N PHE A 254 -4.86 12.13 -9.39
CA PHE A 254 -5.87 13.02 -8.80
C PHE A 254 -5.25 14.28 -8.17
N GLY A 255 -6.12 15.24 -7.81
CA GLY A 255 -5.77 16.42 -7.02
C GLY A 255 -5.09 17.57 -7.79
N GLN A 256 -4.96 18.72 -7.12
CA GLN A 256 -4.15 19.83 -7.60
C GLN A 256 -2.67 19.60 -7.28
N TRP A 257 -1.84 19.87 -8.27
CA TRP A 257 -0.39 19.73 -8.20
C TRP A 257 0.27 20.96 -7.60
N ASP A 258 0.90 20.79 -6.45
CA ASP A 258 1.51 21.88 -5.68
C ASP A 258 3.04 21.78 -5.60
N HIS A 259 3.62 20.69 -6.12
CA HIS A 259 5.05 20.42 -6.08
C HIS A 259 5.66 20.45 -4.66
N THR A 260 4.89 20.09 -3.62
CA THR A 260 5.44 19.94 -2.27
C THR A 260 6.51 18.83 -2.27
N PRO A 261 7.71 19.04 -1.70
CA PRO A 261 8.73 17.99 -1.60
C PRO A 261 8.30 16.88 -0.63
N CYS A 262 8.81 15.67 -0.83
CA CYS A 262 8.83 14.64 0.20
C CYS A 262 9.77 14.99 1.37
N GLU A 263 9.36 14.68 2.59
CA GLU A 263 10.13 14.89 3.82
C GLU A 263 10.01 13.70 4.79
N ASN A 264 11.12 13.29 5.41
CA ASN A 264 11.17 12.19 6.39
C ASN A 264 10.70 10.86 5.78
N ILE A 265 11.46 10.37 4.81
CA ILE A 265 11.18 9.12 4.10
C ILE A 265 12.19 8.07 4.54
N PHE A 266 11.73 6.93 5.04
CA PHE A 266 12.59 5.88 5.59
C PHE A 266 12.32 4.56 4.85
N ILE A 267 13.27 4.13 4.03
CA ILE A 267 13.25 2.85 3.34
C ILE A 267 14.32 1.96 3.98
N THR A 268 13.89 0.99 4.76
CA THR A 268 14.76 0.23 5.66
C THR A 268 14.59 -1.27 5.50
N SER A 269 15.69 -2.02 5.54
CA SER A 269 15.68 -3.49 5.50
C SER A 269 14.89 -4.10 4.32
N CYS A 270 14.75 -3.37 3.21
CA CYS A 270 13.96 -3.81 2.06
C CYS A 270 14.80 -4.59 1.06
N CYS A 271 14.18 -5.51 0.33
CA CYS A 271 14.81 -6.28 -0.73
C CYS A 271 14.16 -5.99 -2.08
N PHE A 272 14.97 -5.65 -3.07
CA PHE A 272 14.59 -5.43 -4.46
C PHE A 272 15.26 -6.51 -5.31
N LEU A 273 14.47 -7.44 -5.84
CA LEU A 273 14.97 -8.65 -6.50
C LEU A 273 14.30 -8.86 -7.86
N ASN A 274 15.10 -8.94 -8.93
CA ASN A 274 14.62 -9.13 -10.30
C ASN A 274 13.62 -8.04 -10.70
N VAL A 275 14.04 -6.78 -10.54
CA VAL A 275 13.21 -5.61 -10.84
C VAL A 275 13.88 -4.66 -11.83
N GLN A 276 13.11 -3.70 -12.32
CA GLN A 276 13.56 -2.77 -13.36
C GLN A 276 14.51 -1.70 -12.81
N ALA A 277 14.07 -0.99 -11.77
CA ALA A 277 14.83 -0.03 -10.99
C ALA A 277 14.32 -0.05 -9.54
N GLY A 278 15.16 0.26 -8.55
CA GLY A 278 14.81 0.12 -7.14
C GLY A 278 14.05 1.33 -6.58
N LEU A 279 14.78 2.41 -6.32
CA LEU A 279 14.28 3.64 -5.70
C LEU A 279 14.59 4.85 -6.57
N GLY A 280 13.68 5.83 -6.62
CA GLY A 280 14.05 7.06 -7.30
C GLY A 280 13.08 8.21 -7.29
N SER A 281 13.51 9.28 -7.94
CA SER A 281 12.76 10.51 -8.23
C SER A 281 13.29 11.10 -9.55
N HIS A 282 12.42 11.72 -10.35
CA HIS A 282 12.74 12.17 -11.71
C HIS A 282 12.45 13.63 -12.00
N SER A 283 11.79 14.34 -11.09
CA SER A 283 11.47 15.73 -11.30
C SER A 283 12.50 16.65 -10.64
N TYR A 284 12.86 17.73 -11.34
CA TYR A 284 13.65 18.82 -10.78
C TYR A 284 12.75 19.81 -10.03
N ASN A 285 13.21 20.27 -8.87
CA ASN A 285 12.64 21.42 -8.16
C ASN A 285 13.73 22.11 -7.32
N ILE A 286 13.62 23.43 -7.17
CA ILE A 286 14.49 24.22 -6.30
C ILE A 286 14.33 23.81 -4.84
N VAL A 287 13.09 23.50 -4.42
CA VAL A 287 12.83 22.97 -3.08
C VAL A 287 12.95 21.44 -3.14
N LYS A 288 14.01 20.92 -2.51
CA LYS A 288 14.43 19.53 -2.62
C LYS A 288 13.68 18.61 -1.65
N HIS A 289 13.63 17.33 -1.99
CA HIS A 289 13.29 16.27 -1.05
C HIS A 289 14.31 16.23 0.08
N LYS A 290 13.87 16.05 1.33
CA LYS A 290 14.76 16.13 2.50
C LYS A 290 14.56 14.99 3.48
N ASN A 291 15.65 14.62 4.16
CA ASN A 291 15.68 13.55 5.16
C ASN A 291 15.10 12.23 4.61
N VAL A 292 15.59 11.82 3.43
CA VAL A 292 15.36 10.49 2.89
C VAL A 292 16.48 9.58 3.39
N LYS A 293 16.12 8.48 4.02
CA LYS A 293 17.05 7.48 4.51
C LYS A 293 16.78 6.13 3.83
N VAL A 294 17.80 5.60 3.16
CA VAL A 294 17.83 4.24 2.63
C VAL A 294 18.87 3.46 3.43
N ASP A 295 18.44 2.41 4.13
CA ASP A 295 19.30 1.74 5.12
C ASP A 295 19.09 0.23 5.19
N GLY A 296 20.18 -0.53 5.06
CA GLY A 296 20.13 -1.99 5.18
C GLY A 296 19.38 -2.67 4.04
N CYS A 297 19.22 -2.01 2.90
CA CYS A 297 18.49 -2.54 1.75
C CYS A 297 19.38 -3.41 0.85
N VAL A 298 18.78 -4.41 0.21
CA VAL A 298 19.43 -5.27 -0.77
C VAL A 298 18.86 -5.00 -2.15
N PHE A 299 19.72 -4.71 -3.11
CA PHE A 299 19.39 -4.57 -4.52
C PHE A 299 20.10 -5.69 -5.28
N HIS A 300 19.34 -6.63 -5.83
CA HIS A 300 19.88 -7.80 -6.50
C HIS A 300 19.19 -8.05 -7.84
N THR A 301 19.98 -8.10 -8.92
CA THR A 301 19.45 -8.27 -10.28
C THR A 301 18.47 -7.15 -10.64
N ILE A 302 19.03 -5.95 -10.84
CA ILE A 302 18.30 -4.76 -11.25
C ILE A 302 18.64 -4.46 -12.71
N LYS A 303 17.63 -4.37 -13.59
CA LYS A 303 17.85 -4.17 -15.04
C LYS A 303 18.56 -2.84 -15.34
N ASN A 304 18.13 -1.75 -14.70
CA ASN A 304 18.63 -0.40 -14.91
C ASN A 304 19.43 0.08 -13.68
N THR A 305 19.14 1.28 -13.17
CA THR A 305 19.76 1.87 -11.98
C THR A 305 19.06 1.41 -10.72
N ALA A 306 19.83 1.09 -9.66
CA ALA A 306 19.23 0.67 -8.38
C ALA A 306 18.62 1.85 -7.61
N ILE A 307 19.37 2.94 -7.43
CA ILE A 307 18.88 4.17 -6.81
C ILE A 307 19.16 5.36 -7.72
N ARG A 308 18.13 6.12 -8.11
CA ARG A 308 18.27 7.38 -8.84
C ARG A 308 17.48 8.49 -8.14
N PHE A 309 18.16 9.38 -7.42
CA PHE A 309 17.49 10.53 -6.83
C PHE A 309 17.85 11.83 -7.53
N GLN A 310 16.82 12.64 -7.76
CA GLN A 310 16.89 14.00 -8.30
C GLN A 310 16.29 15.00 -7.30
N SER A 311 16.95 16.16 -7.16
CA SER A 311 16.54 17.24 -6.25
C SER A 311 16.35 16.74 -4.81
N ILE A 312 17.42 16.18 -4.24
CA ILE A 312 17.45 15.59 -2.90
C ILE A 312 18.55 16.20 -2.03
N GLU A 313 18.26 16.42 -0.75
CA GLU A 313 19.24 16.96 0.19
C GLU A 313 19.15 16.36 1.58
N ASN A 314 20.23 16.53 2.36
CA ASN A 314 20.28 16.13 3.77
C ASN A 314 19.84 14.67 3.99
N SER A 315 20.18 13.79 3.05
CA SER A 315 19.69 12.41 2.96
C SER A 315 20.84 11.40 3.07
N MET A 316 20.51 10.14 3.31
CA MET A 316 21.50 9.10 3.60
C MET A 316 21.16 7.78 2.92
N ILE A 317 22.18 7.18 2.31
CA ILE A 317 22.16 5.81 1.76
C ILE A 317 23.27 5.04 2.48
N GLU A 318 22.89 4.11 3.36
CA GLU A 318 23.84 3.39 4.20
C GLU A 318 23.56 1.90 4.31
N ARG A 319 24.62 1.10 4.55
CA ARG A 319 24.50 -0.35 4.80
C ARG A 319 23.74 -1.12 3.71
N CYS A 320 23.69 -0.58 2.50
CA CYS A 320 23.01 -1.23 1.38
C CYS A 320 23.97 -2.14 0.62
N ARG A 321 23.44 -3.21 0.03
CA ARG A 321 24.19 -4.13 -0.84
C ARG A 321 23.63 -4.07 -2.25
N PHE A 322 24.51 -3.91 -3.23
CA PHE A 322 24.19 -3.81 -4.64
C PHE A 322 24.88 -4.94 -5.41
N GLU A 323 24.10 -5.78 -6.09
CA GLU A 323 24.61 -6.94 -6.82
C GLU A 323 23.88 -7.12 -8.13
N ASN A 324 24.63 -7.38 -9.21
CA ASN A 324 24.08 -7.56 -10.55
C ASN A 324 23.18 -6.39 -10.99
N ILE A 325 23.72 -5.17 -10.93
CA ILE A 325 23.02 -3.95 -11.33
C ILE A 325 23.45 -3.57 -12.75
N GLY A 326 22.50 -3.50 -13.69
CA GLY A 326 22.78 -3.23 -15.10
C GLY A 326 23.28 -1.80 -15.38
N GLY A 327 22.78 -0.81 -14.63
CA GLY A 327 23.21 0.59 -14.68
C GLY A 327 24.14 0.97 -13.52
N PHE A 328 23.99 2.20 -13.03
CA PHE A 328 24.65 2.64 -11.80
C PHE A 328 23.97 2.04 -10.57
N ASP A 329 24.73 1.86 -9.49
CA ASP A 329 24.14 1.50 -8.21
C ASP A 329 23.40 2.71 -7.64
N ILE A 330 24.05 3.89 -7.68
CA ILE A 330 23.48 5.14 -7.16
C ILE A 330 23.76 6.27 -8.15
N ILE A 331 22.70 7.01 -8.53
CA ILE A 331 22.81 8.29 -9.24
C ILE A 331 22.16 9.36 -8.38
N LEU A 332 22.88 10.44 -8.14
CA LEU A 332 22.34 11.66 -7.56
C LEU A 332 22.41 12.80 -8.58
N LEU A 333 21.29 13.48 -8.81
CA LEU A 333 21.16 14.66 -9.67
C LEU A 333 20.63 15.83 -8.86
N ASP A 334 21.20 17.02 -9.02
CA ASP A 334 20.83 18.20 -8.22
C ASP A 334 20.75 17.89 -6.72
N ALA A 335 21.79 17.24 -6.20
CA ALA A 335 21.76 16.70 -4.85
C ALA A 335 22.78 17.37 -3.92
N SER A 336 22.38 17.70 -2.69
CA SER A 336 23.23 18.42 -1.74
C SER A 336 23.29 17.82 -0.34
N ASN A 337 24.48 17.79 0.26
CA ASN A 337 24.69 17.38 1.66
C ASN A 337 24.17 15.96 1.98
N ASN A 338 24.34 15.02 1.05
CA ASN A 338 23.95 13.63 1.25
C ASN A 338 25.13 12.77 1.72
N LYS A 339 24.82 11.66 2.41
CA LYS A 339 25.81 10.70 2.90
C LYS A 339 25.59 9.35 2.24
N ILE A 340 26.62 8.81 1.60
CA ILE A 340 26.65 7.47 1.01
C ILE A 340 27.74 6.68 1.73
N ILE A 341 27.36 5.89 2.74
CA ILE A 341 28.31 5.31 3.69
C ILE A 341 28.10 3.82 3.97
N ASN A 342 29.17 3.06 4.19
CA ASN A 342 29.08 1.64 4.59
C ASN A 342 28.28 0.75 3.63
N ASN A 343 28.28 1.06 2.33
CA ASN A 343 27.59 0.24 1.33
C ASN A 343 28.55 -0.78 0.70
N VAL A 344 27.99 -1.90 0.24
CA VAL A 344 28.70 -2.88 -0.59
C VAL A 344 28.22 -2.69 -2.03
N LEU A 345 29.04 -2.04 -2.85
CA LEU A 345 28.73 -1.66 -4.23
C LEU A 345 29.06 -2.79 -5.21
N SER A 346 28.41 -2.78 -6.36
CA SER A 346 28.74 -3.64 -7.49
C SER A 346 30.17 -3.35 -7.98
N LYS A 347 30.87 -4.39 -8.40
CA LYS A 347 32.22 -4.28 -9.01
C LYS A 347 32.12 -3.73 -10.43
N LYS A 348 32.27 -2.42 -10.60
CA LYS A 348 32.25 -1.72 -11.89
C LYS A 348 33.08 -0.43 -11.86
N GLU A 349 33.42 0.09 -13.04
CA GLU A 349 34.27 1.28 -13.21
C GLU A 349 33.70 2.52 -12.50
N SER A 350 32.37 2.68 -12.51
CA SER A 350 31.69 3.74 -11.76
C SER A 350 30.37 3.23 -11.20
N ALA A 351 30.34 2.90 -9.90
CA ALA A 351 29.13 2.46 -9.21
C ALA A 351 28.22 3.64 -8.80
N ILE A 352 28.82 4.79 -8.50
CA ILE A 352 28.13 6.00 -8.07
C ILE A 352 28.36 7.11 -9.10
N SER A 353 27.30 7.82 -9.46
CA SER A 353 27.36 9.00 -10.33
C SER A 353 26.73 10.22 -9.66
N PHE A 354 27.41 11.35 -9.75
CA PHE A 354 26.90 12.66 -9.36
C PHE A 354 26.73 13.53 -10.61
N GLN A 355 25.55 14.08 -10.83
CA GLN A 355 25.21 14.87 -12.02
C GLN A 355 24.50 16.17 -11.63
N ASP A 356 24.38 17.11 -12.59
CA ASP A 356 23.58 18.33 -12.50
C ASP A 356 23.69 19.08 -11.16
N TYR A 357 24.80 19.77 -10.92
CA TYR A 357 25.01 20.58 -9.70
C TYR A 357 24.92 19.82 -8.36
N SER A 358 25.25 18.52 -8.38
CA SER A 358 25.40 17.74 -7.15
C SER A 358 26.66 18.12 -6.38
N ASN A 359 26.49 18.61 -5.14
CA ASN A 359 27.55 19.21 -4.33
C ASN A 359 27.54 18.70 -2.88
N LEU A 360 28.69 18.74 -2.20
CA LEU A 360 28.80 18.41 -0.77
C LEU A 360 28.29 17.01 -0.39
N ASN A 361 28.31 16.06 -1.33
CA ASN A 361 27.93 14.68 -1.06
C ASN A 361 29.14 13.90 -0.53
N LEU A 362 28.99 13.31 0.65
CA LEU A 362 30.04 12.53 1.30
C LEU A 362 29.91 11.06 0.91
N THR A 363 31.00 10.49 0.37
CA THR A 363 31.16 9.05 0.18
C THR A 363 32.23 8.56 1.15
N LYS A 364 31.92 7.53 1.96
CA LYS A 364 32.86 7.04 2.98
C LYS A 364 32.63 5.56 3.29
N ASP A 365 33.71 4.81 3.51
CA ASP A 365 33.64 3.43 4.00
C ASP A 365 32.77 2.50 3.12
N ASN A 366 32.73 2.74 1.80
CA ASN A 366 31.99 1.88 0.86
C ASN A 366 32.96 0.83 0.28
N ASP A 367 32.54 -0.43 0.32
CA ASP A 367 33.25 -1.58 -0.24
C ASP A 367 32.69 -1.97 -1.61
N THR A 368 33.37 -2.91 -2.29
CA THR A 368 32.89 -3.50 -3.54
C THR A 368 32.77 -5.02 -3.39
N ILE A 369 31.81 -5.64 -4.08
CA ILE A 369 31.70 -7.11 -4.12
C ILE A 369 32.99 -7.70 -4.68
N CYS A 370 33.57 -8.68 -3.98
CA CYS A 370 34.81 -9.37 -4.34
C CYS A 370 34.72 -10.09 -5.70
#